data_AF-A0A1X0SGJ5-F1
#
_entry.id   AF-A0A1X0SGJ5-F1
#
_cell.length_a   1.000
_cell.length_b   1.000
_cell.length_c   1.000
_cell.angle_alpha   90.00
_cell.angle_beta   90.00
_cell.angle_gamma   90.00
#
_symmetry.space_group_name_H-M   'P 1'
#
loop_
_entity.id
_entity.type
_entity.pdbx_description
1 polymer ?
#
loop_
_entity_poly.entity_id
_entity_poly.type
_entity_poly.pdbx_seq_one_letter_code
_entity_poly.pdbx_strand_id
1 'polypeptide(L)'
;KQKVLLEENKGFLAKLMDKKSMLVLDQVMDGLTSHFMDLKVSNAAPYNFTSNKCRISLKKKKKKKKKKKKKKKKKKKKKLISTQHDWVTRQQMSNMDYLSNRVFIDETAFHVNMKRAAD
;
A
#
# COMPACT_ATOMS: atom_id res chain seq x y z
N LYS A 1 6.58 2.55 35.68
CA LYS A 1 6.26 2.51 34.23
C LYS A 1 7.49 1.97 33.52
N GLN A 2 7.40 0.83 32.84
CA GLN A 2 8.54 0.23 32.16
C GLN A 2 8.82 1.03 30.87
N LYS A 3 10.03 1.57 30.73
CA LYS A 3 10.44 2.39 29.58
C LYS A 3 10.79 1.56 28.34
N VAL A 4 11.00 0.25 28.49
CA VAL A 4 11.59 -0.61 27.47
C VAL A 4 10.69 -1.82 27.20
N LEU A 5 10.42 -2.11 25.92
CA LEU A 5 9.75 -3.34 25.49
C LEU A 5 10.73 -4.52 25.63
N LEU A 6 10.31 -5.59 26.31
CA LEU A 6 11.02 -6.87 26.34
C LEU A 6 10.99 -7.52 24.94
N GLU A 7 11.94 -8.42 24.66
CA GLU A 7 12.05 -9.08 23.33
C GLU A 7 10.80 -9.86 22.95
N GLU A 8 10.15 -10.52 23.90
CA GLU A 8 8.89 -11.23 23.67
C GLU A 8 7.78 -10.29 23.18
N ASN A 9 7.69 -9.09 23.76
CA ASN A 9 6.73 -8.06 23.38
C ASN A 9 7.01 -7.53 21.96
N LYS A 10 8.30 -7.41 21.59
CA LYS A 10 8.72 -6.97 20.26
C LYS A 10 8.36 -8.01 19.19
N GLY A 11 8.58 -9.29 19.49
CA GLY A 11 8.22 -10.41 18.61
C GLY A 11 6.72 -10.48 18.37
N PHE A 12 5.91 -10.30 19.41
CA PHE A 12 4.45 -10.20 19.28
C PHE A 12 4.03 -9.01 18.41
N LEU A 13 4.63 -7.83 18.63
CA LEU A 13 4.35 -6.62 17.85
C LEU A 13 4.66 -6.80 16.36
N ALA A 14 5.78 -7.43 16.02
CA ALA A 14 6.14 -7.71 14.63
C ALA A 14 5.07 -8.59 13.95
N LYS A 15 4.70 -9.70 14.59
CA LYS A 15 3.64 -10.61 14.09
C LYS A 15 2.29 -9.90 13.94
N LEU A 16 1.93 -9.04 14.89
CA LEU A 16 0.69 -8.29 14.88
C LEU A 16 0.63 -7.31 13.69
N MET A 17 1.74 -6.64 13.42
CA MET A 17 1.87 -5.67 12.32
C MET A 17 1.87 -6.35 10.94
N ASP A 18 2.54 -7.49 10.80
CA ASP A 18 2.54 -8.29 9.56
C ASP A 18 1.13 -8.80 9.22
N LYS A 19 0.38 -9.24 10.23
CA LYS A 19 -1.00 -9.71 10.05
C LYS A 19 -1.96 -8.58 9.67
N LYS A 20 -1.74 -7.35 10.16
CA LYS A 20 -2.68 -6.23 9.98
C LYS A 20 -1.96 -4.90 9.77
N SER A 21 -1.70 -4.58 8.50
CA SER A 21 -0.99 -3.36 8.05
C SER A 21 -1.68 -2.02 8.32
N MET A 22 -2.90 -2.01 8.89
CA MET A 22 -3.68 -0.79 9.18
C MET A 22 -4.08 -0.67 10.64
N LEU A 23 -3.25 -1.14 11.56
CA LEU A 23 -3.46 -0.98 13.00
C LEU A 23 -3.27 0.48 13.43
N VAL A 24 -4.10 0.90 14.38
CA VAL A 24 -3.97 2.17 15.10
C VAL A 24 -3.20 1.90 16.39
N LEU A 25 -2.45 2.89 16.90
CA LEU A 25 -1.63 2.74 18.10
C LEU A 25 -2.43 2.19 19.29
N ASP A 26 -3.69 2.63 19.47
CA ASP A 26 -4.57 2.12 20.53
C ASP A 26 -4.84 0.61 20.37
N GLN A 27 -5.08 0.13 19.15
CA GLN A 27 -5.26 -1.29 18.88
C GLN A 27 -3.98 -2.11 19.11
N VAL A 28 -2.82 -1.47 18.90
CA VAL A 28 -1.52 -2.07 19.19
C VAL A 28 -1.32 -2.18 20.71
N MET A 29 -1.69 -1.13 21.46
CA MET A 29 -1.64 -1.12 22.92
C MET A 29 -2.58 -2.17 23.51
N ASP A 30 -3.84 -2.21 23.07
CA ASP A 30 -4.84 -3.19 23.51
C ASP A 30 -4.38 -4.63 23.26
N GLY A 31 -3.79 -4.89 22.08
CA GLY A 31 -3.22 -6.21 21.79
C GLY A 31 -2.06 -6.57 22.72
N LEU A 32 -1.27 -5.58 23.13
CA LEU A 32 -0.14 -5.76 24.04
C LEU A 32 -0.62 -6.06 25.47
N THR A 33 -1.56 -5.28 25.99
CA THR A 33 -2.09 -5.44 27.35
C THR A 33 -3.02 -6.63 27.49
N SER A 34 -3.73 -7.04 26.43
CA SER A 34 -4.49 -8.31 26.44
C SER A 34 -3.58 -9.53 26.43
N HIS A 35 -2.46 -9.50 25.70
CA HIS A 35 -1.54 -10.64 25.64
C HIS A 35 -0.60 -10.71 26.86
N PHE A 36 -0.27 -9.57 27.45
CA PHE A 36 0.59 -9.47 28.62
C PHE A 36 -0.13 -8.66 29.72
N MET A 37 -0.91 -9.35 30.55
CA MET A 37 -1.81 -8.71 31.54
C MET A 37 -1.08 -7.83 32.57
N ASP A 38 0.20 -8.12 32.87
CA ASP A 38 1.00 -7.36 33.83
C ASP A 38 1.82 -6.21 33.20
N LEU A 39 1.66 -5.99 31.90
CA LEU A 39 2.54 -5.11 31.14
C LEU A 39 2.17 -3.62 31.31
N LYS A 40 2.89 -2.92 32.19
CA LYS A 40 2.81 -1.45 32.35
C LYS A 40 3.75 -0.70 31.40
N VAL A 41 3.34 -0.57 30.14
CA VAL A 41 4.08 0.14 29.09
C VAL A 41 3.43 1.48 28.74
N SER A 42 4.24 2.51 28.49
CA SER A 42 3.76 3.82 28.01
C SER A 42 3.46 3.80 26.50
N ASN A 43 2.49 4.60 26.04
CA ASN A 43 2.16 4.75 24.60
C ASN A 43 3.36 5.13 23.73
N ALA A 44 4.39 5.76 24.30
CA ALA A 44 5.61 6.14 23.59
C ALA A 44 6.45 4.92 23.17
N ALA A 45 6.43 3.81 23.91
CA ALA A 45 7.30 2.67 23.63
C ALA A 45 6.88 1.89 22.36
N PRO A 46 5.62 1.49 22.15
CA PRO A 46 5.20 0.88 20.89
C PRO A 46 5.22 1.86 19.72
N TYR A 47 4.99 3.16 19.96
CA TYR A 47 5.20 4.18 18.93
C TYR A 47 6.65 4.22 18.45
N ASN A 48 7.62 4.32 19.38
CA ASN A 48 9.03 4.33 19.04
C ASN A 48 9.48 3.02 18.38
N PHE A 49 8.96 1.88 18.82
CA PHE A 49 9.24 0.58 18.20
C PHE A 49 8.72 0.51 16.76
N THR A 50 7.47 0.87 16.53
CA THR A 50 6.86 0.83 15.19
C THR A 50 7.51 1.82 14.23
N SER A 51 7.85 3.02 14.70
CA SER A 51 8.53 4.05 13.90
C SER A 51 9.98 3.66 13.60
N ASN A 52 10.77 3.29 14.62
CA ASN A 52 12.22 3.14 14.47
C ASN A 52 12.64 1.73 14.06
N LYS A 53 11.99 0.68 14.59
CA LYS A 53 12.35 -0.72 14.29
C LYS A 53 11.57 -1.28 13.11
N CYS A 54 10.25 -1.04 13.03
CA CYS A 54 9.47 -1.52 11.88
C CYS A 54 9.60 -0.60 10.65
N ARG A 55 10.19 0.60 10.78
CA ARG A 55 10.29 1.61 9.69
C ARG A 55 8.93 1.97 9.08
N ILE A 56 7.86 1.88 9.87
CA ILE A 56 6.49 2.12 9.38
C ILE A 56 6.18 3.60 9.54
N SER A 57 6.02 4.28 8.40
CA SER A 57 5.53 5.66 8.40
C SER A 57 4.00 5.69 8.49
N LEU A 58 3.46 6.42 9.46
CA LEU A 58 2.03 6.70 9.60
C LEU A 58 1.56 7.63 8.45
N LYS A 59 1.28 7.05 7.28
CA LYS A 59 0.71 7.81 6.16
C LYS A 59 -0.78 8.08 6.42
N LYS A 60 -1.14 9.35 6.61
CA LYS A 60 -2.55 9.78 6.66
C LYS A 60 -3.28 9.33 5.40
N LYS A 61 -4.29 8.47 5.55
CA LYS A 61 -5.10 7.97 4.44
C LYS A 61 -5.95 9.11 3.88
N LYS A 62 -5.63 9.59 2.66
CA LYS A 62 -6.45 10.57 1.95
C LYS A 62 -7.89 10.01 1.78
N LYS A 63 -8.88 10.62 2.44
CA LYS A 63 -10.29 10.20 2.38
C LYS A 63 -10.83 10.41 0.95
N LYS A 64 -10.96 9.34 0.16
CA LYS A 64 -11.68 9.38 -1.14
C LYS A 64 -13.19 9.14 -0.94
N LYS A 65 -14.03 10.01 -1.55
CA LYS A 65 -15.51 10.11 -1.44
C LYS A 65 -16.28 8.77 -1.65
N LYS A 66 -17.40 8.65 -0.90
CA LYS A 66 -18.57 7.71 -0.88
C LYS A 66 -18.41 6.23 -1.31
N LYS A 67 -18.86 5.33 -0.40
CA LYS A 67 -18.88 3.83 -0.47
C LYS A 67 -19.43 3.25 -1.79
N LYS A 68 -20.47 3.85 -2.40
CA LYS A 68 -21.10 3.33 -3.65
C LYS A 68 -20.18 3.43 -4.89
N LYS A 69 -19.42 4.52 -5.05
CA LYS A 69 -18.44 4.66 -6.14
C LYS A 69 -17.26 3.68 -5.98
N LYS A 70 -16.95 3.24 -4.76
CA LYS A 70 -15.85 2.30 -4.49
C LYS A 70 -16.12 0.89 -5.04
N LYS A 71 -17.34 0.35 -4.94
CA LYS A 71 -17.67 -0.98 -5.47
C LYS A 71 -17.53 -1.04 -6.99
N LYS A 72 -18.14 -0.07 -7.71
CA LYS A 72 -18.00 0.05 -9.18
C LYS A 72 -16.53 0.25 -9.60
N LYS A 73 -15.79 1.15 -8.92
CA LYS A 73 -14.35 1.33 -9.17
C LYS A 73 -13.52 0.08 -8.87
N LYS A 74 -13.85 -0.68 -7.82
CA LYS A 74 -13.14 -1.92 -7.46
C LYS A 74 -13.38 -3.01 -8.52
N LYS A 75 -14.62 -3.18 -8.99
CA LYS A 75 -14.94 -4.08 -10.11
C LYS A 75 -14.21 -3.67 -11.41
N LYS A 76 -14.26 -2.38 -11.77
CA LYS A 76 -13.54 -1.85 -12.94
C LYS A 76 -12.02 -2.07 -12.83
N LYS A 77 -11.44 -1.83 -11.65
CA LYS A 77 -10.02 -2.07 -11.38
C LYS A 77 -9.65 -3.55 -11.45
N LYS A 78 -10.49 -4.46 -10.92
CA LYS A 78 -10.25 -5.90 -11.01
C LYS A 78 -10.27 -6.38 -12.46
N LYS A 79 -11.22 -5.90 -13.27
CA LYS A 79 -11.28 -6.21 -14.72
C LYS A 79 -10.03 -5.69 -15.44
N LEU A 80 -9.62 -4.44 -15.16
CA LEU A 80 -8.40 -3.85 -15.74
C LEU A 80 -7.14 -4.66 -15.42
N ILE A 81 -6.95 -5.05 -14.16
CA ILE A 81 -5.81 -5.87 -13.74
C ILE A 81 -5.80 -7.21 -14.46
N SER A 82 -6.95 -7.87 -14.58
CA SER A 82 -7.08 -9.13 -15.33
C SER A 82 -6.68 -8.94 -16.80
N THR A 83 -7.22 -7.91 -17.46
CA THR A 83 -6.91 -7.62 -18.87
C THR A 83 -5.44 -7.28 -19.08
N GLN A 84 -4.83 -6.53 -18.16
CA GLN A 84 -3.39 -6.24 -18.19
C GLN A 84 -2.56 -7.51 -18.02
N HIS A 85 -2.92 -8.37 -17.06
CA HIS A 85 -2.24 -9.64 -16.85
C HIS A 85 -2.31 -10.51 -18.11
N ASP A 86 -3.50 -10.72 -18.67
CA ASP A 86 -3.67 -11.53 -19.89
C ASP A 86 -2.89 -10.96 -21.08
N TRP A 87 -2.81 -9.63 -21.20
CA TRP A 87 -2.02 -8.99 -22.24
C TRP A 87 -0.53 -9.24 -22.03
N VAL A 88 0.01 -9.03 -20.82
CA VAL A 88 1.43 -9.29 -20.51
C VAL A 88 1.78 -10.76 -20.75
N THR A 89 0.94 -11.69 -20.31
CA THR A 89 1.13 -13.13 -20.53
C THR A 89 1.21 -13.46 -22.02
N ARG A 90 0.29 -12.92 -22.83
CA ARG A 90 0.34 -13.10 -24.30
C ARG A 90 1.60 -12.52 -24.92
N GLN A 91 2.03 -11.35 -24.47
CA GLN A 91 3.26 -10.74 -24.99
C GLN A 91 4.51 -11.53 -24.59
N GLN A 92 4.55 -12.08 -23.38
CA GLN A 92 5.67 -12.89 -22.93
C GLN A 92 5.75 -14.24 -23.66
N MET A 93 4.62 -14.76 -24.15
CA MET A 93 4.58 -15.95 -25.03
C MET A 93 4.95 -15.61 -26.48
N SER A 94 4.85 -14.36 -26.90
CA SER A 94 5.28 -13.95 -28.23
C SER A 94 6.80 -13.78 -28.26
N ASN A 95 7.46 -14.28 -29.31
CA ASN A 95 8.92 -14.11 -29.53
C ASN A 95 9.29 -12.66 -29.97
N MET A 96 8.51 -11.68 -29.55
CA MET A 96 8.67 -10.29 -29.96
C MET A 96 9.59 -9.57 -28.97
N ASP A 97 10.74 -9.11 -29.42
CA ASP A 97 11.62 -8.26 -28.62
C ASP A 97 11.08 -6.81 -28.60
N TYR A 98 10.57 -6.42 -27.43
CA TYR A 98 10.01 -5.09 -27.20
C TYR A 98 11.07 -4.00 -26.96
N LEU A 99 12.33 -4.38 -26.73
CA LEU A 99 13.40 -3.47 -26.34
C LEU A 99 14.26 -3.02 -27.54
N SER A 100 14.37 -3.83 -28.59
CA SER A 100 15.22 -3.53 -29.74
C SER A 100 14.51 -2.90 -30.95
N ASN A 101 13.19 -3.11 -31.11
CA ASN A 101 12.53 -2.81 -32.40
C ASN A 101 11.15 -2.13 -32.28
N ARG A 102 11.00 -1.05 -31.47
CA ARG A 102 9.70 -0.36 -31.28
C ARG A 102 9.75 1.15 -31.12
N VAL A 103 8.70 1.80 -31.64
CA VAL A 103 8.32 3.21 -31.38
C VAL A 103 7.03 3.21 -30.57
N PHE A 104 6.99 3.91 -29.44
CA PHE A 104 5.78 4.11 -28.65
C PHE A 104 5.11 5.42 -29.04
N ILE A 105 3.85 5.35 -29.46
CA ILE A 105 3.04 6.51 -29.83
C ILE A 105 2.00 6.71 -28.72
N ASP A 106 2.10 7.83 -28.00
CA ASP A 106 1.09 8.23 -27.01
C ASP A 106 0.22 9.34 -27.61
N GLU A 107 -1.04 9.00 -27.90
CA GLU A 107 -2.04 9.91 -28.46
C GLU A 107 -2.24 11.18 -27.59
N THR A 108 -2.00 11.08 -26.27
CA THR A 108 -2.18 12.22 -25.36
C THR A 108 -1.18 13.36 -25.61
N ALA A 109 -0.03 13.07 -26.22
CA ALA A 109 0.96 14.07 -26.60
C ALA A 109 0.54 14.90 -27.83
N PHE A 110 -0.34 14.36 -28.69
CA PHE A 110 -0.75 15.03 -29.93
C PHE A 110 -1.78 16.13 -29.70
N HIS A 111 -2.51 16.11 -28.58
CA HIS A 111 -3.50 17.14 -28.28
C HIS A 111 -2.90 18.48 -27.82
N VAL A 112 -1.66 18.52 -27.34
CA VAL A 112 -1.07 19.74 -26.77
C VAL A 112 -0.55 20.70 -27.84
N ASN A 113 -0.23 20.22 -29.06
CA ASN A 113 0.52 21.02 -30.03
C ASN A 113 -0.05 21.12 -31.45
N MET A 114 -1.22 20.53 -31.74
CA MET A 114 -1.87 20.73 -33.04
C MET A 114 -2.73 21.99 -33.04
N LYS A 115 -2.13 23.16 -33.28
CA LYS A 115 -2.88 24.32 -33.78
C LYS A 115 -3.21 24.03 -35.24
N ARG A 116 -4.50 24.05 -35.60
CA ARG A 116 -4.91 24.08 -37.01
C ARG A 116 -4.30 25.34 -37.61
N ALA A 117 -3.43 25.20 -38.61
CA ALA A 117 -3.16 26.31 -39.51
C ALA A 117 -4.52 26.65 -40.14
N ALA A 118 -4.99 27.87 -39.90
CA ALA A 118 -6.16 28.36 -40.60
C ALA A 118 -5.67 28.72 -42.01
N ASP A 119 -6.18 28.00 -43.00
CA ASP A 119 -6.18 28.43 -44.40
C ASP A 119 -7.18 29.58 -44.59
#